data_AF-A0A962RGC3-F1
#
_entry.id   AF-A0A962RGC3-F1
#
_cell.length_a   1.000
_cell.length_b   1.000
_cell.length_c   1.000
_cell.angle_alpha   90.00
_cell.angle_beta   90.00
_cell.angle_gamma   90.00
#
_symmetry.space_group_name_H-M   'P 1'
#
loop_
_entity.id
_entity.type
_entity.pdbx_description
1 polymer ?
#
loop_
_entity_poly.entity_id
_entity_poly.type
_entity_poly.pdbx_seq_one_letter_code
_entity_poly.pdbx_strand_id
1 'polypeptide(L)' 'MTSSALRVGIGGPVGSGKTTLLLNLCRSLRDRYSVGVVTNDIYTREDAEFLSRHQALPQTRIVGVETGGCPHTAIRE' A
#
# COMPACT_ATOMS: atom_id res chain seq x y z
N MET A 1 6.15 -19.53 17.77
CA MET A 1 6.92 -18.63 16.90
C MET A 1 5.94 -17.83 16.06
N THR A 2 5.69 -16.57 16.41
CA THR A 2 4.92 -15.66 15.55
C THR A 2 5.83 -15.24 14.39
N SER A 3 5.74 -15.94 13.27
CA SER A 3 6.41 -15.53 12.03
C SER A 3 5.86 -14.15 11.66
N SER A 4 6.71 -13.11 11.72
CA SER A 4 6.30 -11.78 11.30
C SER A 4 6.07 -11.77 9.79
N ALA A 5 5.00 -11.15 9.31
CA ALA A 5 4.78 -10.97 7.89
C ALA A 5 5.98 -10.28 7.22
N LEU A 6 6.33 -10.72 6.01
CA LEU A 6 7.32 -10.02 5.18
C LEU A 6 6.80 -8.61 4.88
N ARG A 7 7.60 -7.59 5.19
CA ARG A 7 7.28 -6.18 4.92
C ARG A 7 8.10 -5.72 3.72
N VAL A 8 7.42 -5.18 2.70
CA VAL A 8 8.05 -4.69 1.48
C VAL A 8 7.62 -3.25 1.26
N GLY A 9 8.58 -2.32 1.31
CA GLY A 9 8.35 -0.91 1.02
C GLY A 9 8.47 -0.62 -0.47
N ILE A 10 7.49 0.08 -1.06
CA ILE A 10 7.53 0.54 -2.45
C ILE A 10 7.71 2.05 -2.47
N GLY A 11 8.96 2.49 -2.68
CA GLY A 11 9.33 3.90 -2.82
C GLY A 11 9.56 4.31 -4.28
N GLY A 12 9.50 5.61 -4.55
CA GLY A 12 9.75 6.18 -5.87
C GLY A 12 9.13 7.58 -6.05
N PRO A 13 9.55 8.34 -7.07
CA PRO A 13 9.04 9.69 -7.35
C PRO A 13 7.51 9.76 -7.52
N VAL A 14 6.94 10.95 -7.38
CA VAL A 14 5.53 11.19 -7.71
C VAL A 14 5.30 10.85 -9.18
N GLY A 15 4.24 10.10 -9.49
CA GLY A 15 3.91 9.68 -10.86
C GLY A 15 4.69 8.45 -11.40
N SER A 16 5.60 7.84 -10.64
CA SER A 16 6.40 6.69 -11.11
C SER A 16 5.62 5.36 -11.20
N GLY A 17 4.32 5.36 -10.96
CA GLY A 17 3.47 4.17 -11.07
C GLY A 17 3.45 3.24 -9.85
N LYS A 18 3.85 3.71 -8.65
CA LYS A 18 3.86 2.89 -7.40
C LYS A 18 2.53 2.21 -7.12
N THR A 19 1.43 2.95 -7.19
CA THR A 19 0.07 2.45 -6.93
C THR A 19 -0.37 1.41 -7.97
N THR A 20 0.04 1.61 -9.24
CA THR A 20 -0.20 0.64 -10.32
C THR A 20 0.59 -0.66 -10.10
N LEU A 21 1.86 -0.56 -9.70
CA LEU A 21 2.66 -1.72 -9.32
C LEU A 21 2.01 -2.48 -8.16
N LEU A 22 1.56 -1.76 -7.12
CA LEU A 22 0.90 -2.35 -5.96
C LEU A 22 -0.38 -3.09 -6.34
N LEU A 23 -1.21 -2.52 -7.22
CA LEU A 23 -2.41 -3.18 -7.75
C LEU A 23 -2.08 -4.52 -8.43
N ASN A 24 -1.07 -4.53 -9.30
CA ASN A 24 -0.67 -5.73 -10.04
C ASN A 24 -0.07 -6.81 -9.14
N LEU A 25 0.73 -6.41 -8.14
CA LEU A 25 1.26 -7.32 -7.13
C LEU A 25 0.14 -7.95 -6.30
N CYS A 26 -0.81 -7.15 -5.81
CA CYS A 26 -1.97 -7.65 -5.08
C CYS A 26 -2.75 -8.69 -5.90
N ARG A 27 -3.08 -8.39 -7.16
CA ARG A 27 -3.79 -9.34 -8.03
C ARG A 27 -3.02 -10.64 -8.25
N SER A 28 -1.71 -10.55 -8.41
CA SER A 28 -0.86 -11.73 -8.68
C SER A 28 -0.63 -12.60 -7.45
N LEU A 29 -0.68 -12.02 -6.24
CA LEU A 29 -0.28 -12.68 -4.99
C LEU A 29 -1.46 -13.08 -4.10
N ARG A 30 -2.60 -12.38 -4.17
CA ARG A 30 -3.72 -12.54 -3.22
C ARG A 30 -4.33 -13.94 -3.17
N ASP A 31 -4.20 -14.72 -4.24
CA ASP A 31 -4.73 -16.09 -4.31
C ASP A 31 -3.77 -17.13 -3.71
N ARG A 32 -2.50 -16.75 -3.49
CA ARG A 32 -1.43 -17.64 -2.97
C ARG A 32 -0.95 -17.25 -1.58
N TYR A 33 -1.09 -15.98 -1.21
CA TYR A 33 -0.57 -15.42 0.04
C TYR A 33 -1.62 -14.55 0.73
N SER A 34 -1.54 -14.49 2.07
CA SER A 34 -2.30 -13.52 2.85
C SER A 34 -1.62 -12.14 2.72
N VAL A 35 -2.12 -11.32 1.80
CA VAL A 35 -1.57 -9.98 1.51
C VAL A 35 -2.39 -8.89 2.22
N GLY A 36 -1.70 -7.85 2.67
CA GLY A 36 -2.30 -6.60 3.14
C GLY A 36 -1.51 -5.42 2.57
N VAL A 37 -2.17 -4.27 2.44
CA VAL A 37 -1.57 -3.05 1.89
C VAL A 37 -1.75 -1.90 2.87
N VAL A 38 -0.65 -1.16 3.08
CA VAL A 38 -0.65 0.15 3.72
C VAL A 38 -0.17 1.16 2.67
N THR A 39 -0.99 2.17 2.41
CA THR A 39 -0.66 3.29 1.52
C THR A 39 -0.39 4.52 2.35
N ASN A 40 0.58 5.32 1.93
CA ASN A 40 1.01 6.53 2.61
C ASN A 40 0.79 7.70 1.66
N ASP A 41 -0.21 8.53 1.96
CA ASP A 41 -0.49 9.76 1.22
C ASP A 41 -0.33 10.95 2.19
N ILE A 42 0.03 12.12 1.64
CA ILE A 42 0.42 13.28 2.47
C ILE A 42 -0.83 13.95 3.08
N TYR A 43 -1.90 14.11 2.28
CA TYR A 43 -3.12 14.83 2.66
C TYR A 43 -4.42 14.16 2.19
N THR A 44 -4.33 12.99 1.55
CA THR A 44 -5.47 12.32 0.93
C THR A 44 -5.44 10.83 1.27
N ARG A 45 -6.44 10.10 0.80
CA ARG A 45 -6.50 8.62 0.87
C ARG A 45 -6.69 8.03 -0.53
N GLU A 46 -6.26 8.77 -1.55
CA GLU A 46 -6.54 8.47 -2.95
C GLU A 46 -5.94 7.13 -3.36
N ASP A 47 -4.74 6.78 -2.89
CA ASP A 47 -4.14 5.48 -3.21
C ASP A 47 -4.95 4.31 -2.61
N ALA A 48 -5.42 4.43 -1.37
CA ALA A 48 -6.25 3.40 -0.73
C ALA A 48 -7.61 3.25 -1.43
N GLU A 49 -8.23 4.37 -1.80
CA GLU A 49 -9.49 4.38 -2.54
C GLU A 49 -9.32 3.81 -3.94
N PHE A 50 -8.25 4.18 -4.65
CA PHE A 50 -7.91 3.66 -5.96
C PHE A 50 -7.82 2.13 -5.91
N LEU A 51 -7.06 1.57 -4.96
CA LEU A 51 -6.90 0.13 -4.83
C LEU A 51 -8.21 -0.58 -4.47
N SER A 52 -9.04 0.05 -3.62
CA SER A 52 -10.35 -0.48 -3.25
C SER A 52 -11.32 -0.50 -4.45
N ARG A 53 -11.39 0.60 -5.22
CA ARG A 53 -12.22 0.71 -6.43
C ARG A 53 -11.80 -0.30 -7.50
N HIS A 54 -10.51 -0.58 -7.63
CA HIS A 54 -9.96 -1.57 -8.57
C HIS A 54 -9.96 -3.01 -8.03
N GLN A 55 -10.57 -3.22 -6.86
CA GLN A 55 -10.70 -4.51 -6.20
C GLN A 55 -9.34 -5.22 -6.07
N ALA A 56 -8.30 -4.48 -5.67
CA ALA A 56 -6.97 -5.06 -5.46
C ALA A 56 -7.02 -6.17 -4.40
N LEU A 57 -7.66 -5.87 -3.27
CA LEU A 57 -7.93 -6.74 -2.13
C LEU A 57 -9.30 -6.39 -1.52
N PRO A 58 -9.86 -7.23 -0.63
CA PRO A 58 -10.96 -6.80 0.24
C PRO A 58 -10.60 -5.53 1.00
N GLN A 59 -11.56 -4.61 1.19
CA GLN A 59 -11.32 -3.32 1.86
C GLN A 59 -10.69 -3.47 3.25
N THR A 60 -11.03 -4.54 3.98
CA THR A 60 -10.46 -4.85 5.31
C THR A 60 -8.95 -5.12 5.30
N ARG A 61 -8.34 -5.24 4.11
CA ARG A 61 -6.90 -5.48 3.92
C ARG A 61 -6.18 -4.28 3.29
N ILE A 62 -6.86 -3.14 3.12
CA ILE A 62 -6.29 -1.92 2.55
C ILE A 62 -6.42 -0.82 3.61
N VAL A 63 -5.30 -0.24 4.01
CA VAL A 63 -5.25 0.89 4.96
C VAL A 63 -4.55 2.07 4.30
N GLY A 64 -5.20 3.23 4.32
CA GLY A 64 -4.57 4.51 3.98
C GLY A 64 -4.15 5.25 5.25
N VAL A 65 -2.88 5.63 5.34
CA VAL A 65 -2.30 6.41 6.44
C VAL A 65 -1.90 7.78 5.92
N GLU A 66 -2.32 8.81 6.63
CA GLU A 66 -1.94 10.20 6.37
C GLU A 66 -0.66 10.51 7.12
N THR A 67 0.40 10.86 6.40
CA THR A 67 1.74 11.01 7.01
C THR A 67 2.02 12.43 7.51
N GLY A 68 1.27 13.42 7.02
CA GLY A 68 1.64 14.83 7.13
C GLY A 68 2.89 15.17 6.30
N GLY A 69 2.98 16.43 5.89
CA GLY A 69 4.04 17.12 5.14
C GLY A 69 5.17 16.29 4.47
N CYS A 70 6.05 15.63 5.24
CA CYS A 70 7.23 14.94 4.71
C CYS A 70 7.06 13.41 4.73
N PRO A 71 6.98 12.75 3.56
CA PRO A 71 6.78 11.29 3.49
C PRO A 71 7.95 10.48 4.05
N HIS A 72 9.15 11.08 4.17
CA HIS A 72 10.33 10.41 4.72
C HIS A 72 10.23 10.17 6.23
N THR A 73 9.52 11.03 6.97
CA THR A 73 9.34 10.87 8.42
C THR A 73 8.52 9.62 8.71
N ALA A 74 7.42 9.42 8.00
CA ALA A 74 6.50 8.30 8.22
C ALA A 74 6.99 6.92 7.74
N ILE A 75 8.18 6.83 7.13
CA ILE A 75 8.77 5.57 6.65
C ILE A 75 10.16 5.28 7.24
N ARG A 76 10.75 6.22 8.00
CA ARG A 76 12.07 6.04 8.63
C ARG A 76 12.02 5.95 10.15
N GLU A 77 11.00 6.50 10.79
CA GLU A 77 10.69 6.25 12.21
C GLU A 77 9.72 5.07 12.33
#